data_AF-A0A1Z9PLS3-F1
#
_entry.id   AF-A0A1Z9PLS3-F1
#
_cell.length_a   1.000
_cell.length_b   1.000
_cell.length_c   1.000
_cell.angle_alpha   90.00
_cell.angle_beta   90.00
_cell.angle_gamma   90.00
#
_symmetry.space_group_name_H-M   'P 1'
#
loop_
_entity.id
_entity.type
_entity.pdbx_description
1 polymer ?
#
loop_
_entity_poly.entity_id
_entity_poly.type
_entity_poly.pdbx_seq_one_letter_code
_entity_poly.pdbx_strand_id
1 'polypeptide(L)'
;MRNLTFKNTDVEVHLVYGTSQYKLDFSEISFGQTFIENSYAVKTLQSQSSFEGSVINRANPAEFEINIPLLANPRNKVLFDRLLDVATFDLYISSHHDVFKLEKCVIQNGTFQINKSRPLRLTLQGEASKLSNYTPDASNLALSAMNGRRVIIIGTGDVNFESVGASANRVGVIFTANDNLGSGTGIVRPVAPGNLLFSTSTDYTYIIPKLTKLTLGGVDVSRLVINLSLELENDISWNGYTTIQGAVSATNAATSMYPSNFTVGTKVLGGSIRKYLEQDSSTALTWDSSAALDLKAGTTGAFTGIRVNSTNCTFTNRISTGSEVFQEEFNWRMIQNPTSLTSVLTYTTA
;
A
#
# COMPACT_ATOMS: atom_id res chain seq x y z
N MET A 1 10.83 -16.27 7.07
CA MET A 1 11.11 -15.87 5.67
C MET A 1 11.48 -14.39 5.66
N ARG A 2 12.40 -13.97 4.79
CA ARG A 2 12.86 -12.57 4.73
C ARG A 2 11.99 -11.82 3.73
N ASN A 3 11.28 -10.80 4.20
CA ASN A 3 10.58 -9.88 3.30
C ASN A 3 11.61 -9.18 2.42
N LEU A 4 11.28 -9.00 1.14
CA LEU A 4 12.07 -8.17 0.24
C LEU A 4 11.78 -6.72 0.58
N THR A 5 12.83 -5.94 0.84
CA THR A 5 12.71 -4.52 1.18
C THR A 5 13.52 -3.70 0.20
N PHE A 6 12.89 -2.72 -0.42
CA PHE A 6 13.50 -1.82 -1.39
C PHE A 6 13.25 -0.37 -1.03
N LYS A 7 14.23 0.49 -1.33
CA LYS A 7 14.06 1.93 -1.27
C LYS A 7 13.69 2.47 -2.65
N ASN A 8 13.22 3.71 -2.67
CA ASN A 8 12.87 4.40 -3.90
C ASN A 8 14.05 4.65 -4.87
N THR A 9 15.29 4.47 -4.40
CA THR A 9 16.49 4.49 -5.23
C THR A 9 16.69 3.22 -6.05
N ASP A 10 16.12 2.11 -5.61
CA ASP A 10 16.46 0.78 -6.11
C ASP A 10 15.42 0.25 -7.11
N VAL A 11 14.16 0.68 -6.93
CA VAL A 11 13.00 0.18 -7.68
C VAL A 11 12.00 1.30 -8.00
N GLU A 12 11.22 1.08 -9.04
CA GLU A 12 10.04 1.89 -9.35
C GLU A 12 8.77 1.11 -9.01
N VAL A 13 7.83 1.74 -8.30
CA VAL A 13 6.56 1.12 -7.94
C VAL A 13 5.43 1.73 -8.76
N HIS A 14 4.66 0.86 -9.41
CA HIS A 14 3.47 1.21 -10.16
C HIS A 14 2.26 0.51 -9.56
N LEU A 15 1.20 1.28 -9.29
CA LEU A 15 -0.12 0.75 -8.97
C LEU A 15 -0.96 0.67 -10.23
N VAL A 16 -1.60 -0.47 -10.47
CA VAL A 16 -2.55 -0.66 -11.56
C VAL A 16 -3.93 -0.89 -10.99
N TYR A 17 -4.88 -0.06 -11.43
CA TYR A 17 -6.28 -0.14 -11.04
C TYR A 17 -7.16 0.04 -12.27
N GLY A 18 -7.97 -0.98 -12.59
CA GLY A 18 -8.66 -1.06 -13.88
C GLY A 18 -7.65 -1.07 -15.04
N THR A 19 -7.80 -0.14 -15.99
CA THR A 19 -6.88 0.03 -17.13
C THR A 19 -5.79 1.08 -16.90
N SER A 20 -5.80 1.70 -15.72
CA SER A 20 -4.98 2.87 -15.39
C SER A 20 -3.76 2.47 -14.56
N GLN A 21 -2.61 3.03 -14.91
CA GLN A 21 -1.34 2.82 -14.22
C GLN A 21 -0.86 4.12 -13.57
N TYR A 22 -0.47 4.05 -12.30
CA TYR A 22 -0.04 5.18 -11.49
C TYR A 22 1.39 4.92 -10.98
N LYS A 23 2.35 5.78 -11.35
CA LYS A 23 3.70 5.74 -10.76
C LYS A 23 3.66 6.37 -9.38
N LEU A 24 4.03 5.61 -8.35
CA LEU A 24 3.96 6.04 -6.97
C LEU A 24 5.26 6.72 -6.53
N ASP A 25 5.15 7.72 -5.65
CA ASP A 25 6.28 8.18 -4.84
C ASP A 25 6.25 7.46 -3.51
N PHE A 26 7.39 6.92 -3.09
CA PHE A 26 7.50 6.16 -1.85
C PHE A 26 8.89 6.36 -1.24
N SER A 27 9.07 5.95 0.01
CA SER A 27 10.39 5.93 0.65
C SER A 27 10.91 4.51 0.78
N GLU A 28 10.04 3.58 1.14
CA GLU A 28 10.36 2.18 1.32
C GLU A 28 9.13 1.34 1.01
N ILE A 29 9.37 0.17 0.43
CA ILE A 29 8.38 -0.89 0.24
C ILE A 29 8.97 -2.22 0.72
N SER A 30 8.20 -2.96 1.50
CA SER A 30 8.53 -4.29 1.97
C SER A 30 7.41 -5.25 1.57
N PHE A 31 7.73 -6.43 1.05
CA PHE A 31 6.72 -7.42 0.70
C PHE A 31 7.25 -8.86 0.78
N GLY A 32 6.33 -9.80 0.97
CA GLY A 32 6.66 -11.21 1.06
C GLY A 32 5.43 -12.10 1.00
N GLN A 33 5.65 -13.39 0.76
CA GLN A 33 4.60 -14.40 0.84
C GLN A 33 5.21 -15.70 1.36
N THR A 34 4.45 -16.43 2.18
CA THR A 34 4.84 -17.72 2.71
C THR A 34 3.91 -18.82 2.20
N PHE A 35 4.40 -20.06 2.21
CA PHE A 35 3.59 -21.23 1.89
C PHE A 35 3.21 -21.99 3.15
N ILE A 36 2.04 -22.63 3.12
CA ILE A 36 1.52 -23.46 4.20
C ILE A 36 2.05 -24.88 4.01
N GLU A 37 2.70 -25.38 5.05
CA GLU A 37 3.19 -26.75 5.14
C GLU A 37 2.24 -27.56 6.04
N ASN A 38 1.78 -28.72 5.56
CA ASN A 38 1.01 -29.67 6.36
C ASN A 38 1.80 -30.96 6.53
N SER A 39 2.25 -31.24 7.74
CA SER A 39 2.95 -32.48 8.10
C SER A 39 1.96 -33.59 8.46
N TYR A 40 2.31 -34.83 8.13
CA TYR A 40 1.54 -36.03 8.47
C TYR A 40 2.48 -37.20 8.77
N ALA A 41 2.13 -38.03 9.75
CA ALA A 41 2.96 -39.16 10.13
C ALA A 41 2.96 -40.25 9.03
N VAL A 42 4.15 -40.66 8.58
CA VAL A 42 4.31 -41.77 7.63
C VAL A 42 4.72 -43.02 8.39
N LYS A 43 3.82 -43.99 8.42
CA LYS A 43 4.08 -45.33 8.97
C LYS A 43 4.47 -46.27 7.84
N THR A 44 5.60 -46.94 7.97
CA THR A 44 5.99 -48.04 7.08
C THR A 44 5.68 -49.37 7.77
N LEU A 45 5.36 -50.42 7.01
CA LEU A 45 5.06 -51.75 7.56
C LEU A 45 6.23 -52.38 8.33
N GLN A 46 7.47 -51.88 8.13
CA GLN A 46 8.72 -52.54 8.52
C GLN A 46 9.46 -51.82 9.66
N SER A 47 8.96 -50.67 10.16
CA SER A 47 9.57 -49.95 11.29
C SER A 47 8.52 -49.15 12.07
N GLN A 48 8.50 -49.33 13.40
CA GLN A 48 7.61 -48.59 14.32
C GLN A 48 8.09 -47.17 14.63
N SER A 49 9.33 -46.79 14.26
CA SER A 49 9.75 -45.39 14.25
C SER A 49 9.25 -44.71 12.98
N SER A 50 8.46 -43.64 13.14
CA SER A 50 7.81 -42.94 12.02
C SER A 50 8.56 -41.63 11.73
N PHE A 51 8.78 -41.34 10.45
CA PHE A 51 9.17 -40.01 9.97
C PHE A 51 7.90 -39.27 9.53
N GLU A 52 7.92 -37.94 9.61
CA GLU A 52 6.84 -37.11 9.08
C GLU A 52 7.03 -36.88 7.57
N GLY A 53 5.96 -37.06 6.81
CA GLY A 53 5.83 -36.55 5.44
C GLY A 53 5.19 -35.17 5.48
N SER A 54 5.33 -34.41 4.39
CA SER A 54 4.82 -33.04 4.32
C SER A 54 4.32 -32.71 2.91
N VAL A 55 3.24 -31.91 2.82
CA VAL A 55 2.74 -31.35 1.55
C VAL A 55 2.65 -29.83 1.65
N ILE A 56 3.16 -29.16 0.62
CA ILE A 56 3.03 -27.72 0.42
C ILE A 56 2.16 -27.48 -0.82
N ASN A 57 0.89 -27.10 -0.61
CA ASN A 57 -0.06 -26.90 -1.71
C ASN A 57 -0.88 -25.60 -1.61
N ARG A 58 -0.69 -24.81 -0.55
CA ARG A 58 -1.37 -23.52 -0.35
C ARG A 58 -0.36 -22.44 0.02
N ALA A 59 -0.66 -21.21 -0.37
CA ALA A 59 0.06 -20.01 0.05
C ALA A 59 -0.77 -19.21 1.06
N ASN A 60 -0.12 -18.61 2.06
CA ASN A 60 -0.73 -17.54 2.84
C ASN A 60 -0.94 -16.31 1.93
N PRO A 61 -1.84 -15.37 2.27
CA PRO A 61 -1.85 -14.06 1.62
C PRO A 61 -0.44 -13.45 1.62
N ALA A 62 -0.07 -12.81 0.51
CA ALA A 62 1.16 -12.03 0.47
C ALA A 62 0.95 -10.76 1.29
N GLU A 63 1.95 -10.35 2.06
CA GLU A 63 1.89 -9.13 2.86
C GLU A 63 2.73 -8.05 2.18
N PHE A 64 2.30 -6.79 2.31
CA PHE A 64 3.10 -5.65 1.90
C PHE A 64 2.95 -4.47 2.88
N GLU A 65 4.04 -3.73 3.02
CA GLU A 65 4.09 -2.45 3.70
C GLU A 65 4.74 -1.42 2.76
N ILE A 66 4.11 -0.26 2.60
CA ILE A 66 4.64 0.84 1.79
C ILE A 66 4.52 2.16 2.54
N ASN A 67 5.62 2.91 2.60
CA ASN A 67 5.67 4.25 3.18
C ASN A 67 5.65 5.30 2.08
N ILE A 68 4.56 6.06 2.00
CA ILE A 68 4.35 7.09 0.98
C ILE A 68 4.26 8.48 1.60
N PRO A 69 4.81 9.52 0.96
CA PRO A 69 4.46 10.90 1.28
C PRO A 69 3.07 11.24 0.75
N LEU A 70 2.35 12.08 1.48
CA LEU A 70 1.13 12.72 0.98
C LEU A 70 1.53 14.06 0.36
N LEU A 71 1.54 14.08 -0.97
CA LEU A 71 2.00 15.20 -1.80
C LEU A 71 0.87 16.20 -2.06
N ALA A 72 1.20 17.41 -2.49
CA ALA A 72 0.17 18.33 -2.96
C ALA A 72 -0.44 17.88 -4.28
N ASN A 73 0.32 17.15 -5.11
CA ASN A 73 -0.17 16.56 -6.34
C ASN A 73 -0.99 15.28 -6.09
N PRO A 74 -1.85 14.84 -7.03
CA PRO A 74 -2.71 13.66 -6.86
C PRO A 74 -1.98 12.31 -7.02
N ARG A 75 -0.64 12.28 -7.15
CA ARG A 75 0.11 11.07 -7.56
C ARG A 75 -0.13 9.88 -6.64
N ASN A 76 -0.07 10.12 -5.32
CA ASN A 76 -0.27 9.08 -4.31
C ASN A 76 -1.72 8.99 -3.80
N LYS A 77 -2.62 9.84 -4.32
CA LYS A 77 -4.02 9.87 -3.88
C LYS A 77 -4.74 8.56 -4.18
N VAL A 78 -4.37 7.87 -5.24
CA VAL A 78 -4.96 6.56 -5.59
C VAL A 78 -4.84 5.54 -4.45
N LEU A 79 -3.71 5.48 -3.75
CA LEU A 79 -3.52 4.59 -2.61
C LEU A 79 -4.37 4.99 -1.41
N PHE A 80 -4.49 6.29 -1.15
CA PHE A 80 -5.39 6.80 -0.13
C PHE A 80 -6.84 6.41 -0.44
N ASP A 81 -7.29 6.58 -1.68
CA ASP A 81 -8.65 6.21 -2.08
C ASP A 81 -8.88 4.68 -1.89
N ARG A 82 -7.88 3.84 -2.20
CA ARG A 82 -7.92 2.38 -1.95
C ARG A 82 -7.96 1.99 -0.48
N LEU A 83 -7.34 2.77 0.41
CA LEU A 83 -7.45 2.59 1.85
C LEU A 83 -8.89 2.82 2.34
N LEU A 84 -9.63 3.78 1.74
CA LEU A 84 -10.99 4.11 2.14
C LEU A 84 -12.04 3.16 1.55
N ASP A 85 -11.92 2.80 0.27
CA ASP A 85 -12.90 1.98 -0.44
C ASP A 85 -12.63 0.48 -0.40
N VAL A 86 -11.40 0.07 -0.05
CA VAL A 86 -10.97 -1.35 0.02
C VAL A 86 -11.09 -2.06 -1.34
N ALA A 87 -11.10 -1.30 -2.43
CA ALA A 87 -11.09 -1.86 -3.76
C ALA A 87 -9.73 -2.50 -4.06
N THR A 88 -9.76 -3.62 -4.78
CA THR A 88 -8.54 -4.34 -5.13
C THR A 88 -7.74 -3.64 -6.22
N PHE A 89 -6.42 -3.76 -6.17
CA PHE A 89 -5.49 -3.24 -7.16
C PHE A 89 -4.28 -4.17 -7.29
N ASP A 90 -3.46 -3.98 -8.31
CA ASP A 90 -2.19 -4.70 -8.46
C ASP A 90 -1.01 -3.74 -8.21
N LEU A 91 0.04 -4.24 -7.55
CA LEU A 91 1.31 -3.53 -7.43
C LEU A 91 2.38 -4.19 -8.28
N TYR A 92 3.12 -3.38 -9.01
CA TYR A 92 4.27 -3.78 -9.79
C TYR A 92 5.52 -3.06 -9.27
N ILE A 93 6.49 -3.84 -8.78
CA ILE A 93 7.75 -3.34 -8.25
C ILE A 93 8.83 -3.68 -9.26
N SER A 94 9.27 -2.68 -10.01
CA SER A 94 10.22 -2.83 -11.12
C SER A 94 11.63 -2.52 -10.65
N SER A 95 12.49 -3.53 -10.58
CA SER A 95 13.93 -3.38 -10.37
C SER A 95 14.68 -3.23 -11.70
N HIS A 96 16.01 -3.22 -11.63
CA HIS A 96 16.84 -3.24 -12.84
C HIS A 96 16.69 -4.54 -13.66
N HIS A 97 16.43 -5.66 -12.99
CA HIS A 97 16.43 -6.99 -13.62
C HIS A 97 15.03 -7.61 -13.71
N ASP A 98 14.28 -7.55 -12.62
CA ASP A 98 12.99 -8.22 -12.49
C ASP A 98 11.88 -7.24 -12.12
N VAL A 99 10.65 -7.62 -12.45
CA VAL A 99 9.43 -6.95 -12.02
C VAL A 99 8.68 -7.90 -11.10
N PHE A 100 8.46 -7.53 -9.85
CA PHE A 100 7.60 -8.28 -8.94
C PHE A 100 6.17 -7.78 -9.09
N LYS A 101 5.21 -8.70 -9.08
CA LYS A 101 3.77 -8.41 -9.06
C LYS A 101 3.16 -8.93 -7.77
N LEU A 102 2.50 -8.04 -7.04
CA LEU A 102 1.50 -8.39 -6.04
C LEU A 102 0.12 -8.26 -6.69
N GLU A 103 -0.60 -9.37 -6.75
CA GLU A 103 -1.90 -9.45 -7.39
C GLU A 103 -3.03 -9.30 -6.37
N LYS A 104 -4.05 -8.53 -6.74
CA LYS A 104 -5.29 -8.37 -5.97
C LYS A 104 -5.00 -7.89 -4.54
N CYS A 105 -4.15 -6.87 -4.43
CA CYS A 105 -3.83 -6.16 -3.20
C CYS A 105 -5.06 -5.50 -2.58
N VAL A 106 -5.11 -5.50 -1.26
CA VAL A 106 -6.09 -4.82 -0.42
C VAL A 106 -5.38 -4.21 0.78
N ILE A 107 -5.76 -3.00 1.19
CA ILE A 107 -5.12 -2.29 2.29
C ILE A 107 -5.90 -2.54 3.59
N GLN A 108 -5.20 -3.02 4.62
CA GLN A 108 -5.74 -3.24 5.95
C GLN A 108 -5.55 -2.00 6.82
N ASN A 109 -4.32 -1.52 6.98
CA ASN A 109 -4.01 -0.43 7.90
C ASN A 109 -3.41 0.76 7.17
N GLY A 110 -3.80 1.96 7.59
CA GLY A 110 -3.22 3.22 7.17
C GLY A 110 -2.89 4.09 8.37
N THR A 111 -1.59 4.23 8.66
CA THR A 111 -1.09 5.05 9.77
C THR A 111 -0.53 6.37 9.25
N PHE A 112 -1.14 7.47 9.68
CA PHE A 112 -0.77 8.80 9.26
C PHE A 112 0.24 9.40 10.25
N GLN A 113 1.40 9.78 9.72
CA GLN A 113 2.45 10.44 10.50
C GLN A 113 2.32 11.95 10.33
N ILE A 114 1.60 12.59 11.25
CA ILE A 114 1.34 14.03 11.21
C ILE A 114 2.29 14.75 12.18
N ASN A 115 3.37 15.31 11.66
CA ASN A 115 4.40 16.00 12.44
C ASN A 115 4.62 17.42 11.92
N LYS A 116 4.57 18.44 12.79
CA LYS A 116 4.68 19.86 12.39
C LYS A 116 5.97 20.24 11.65
N SER A 117 7.02 19.42 11.74
CA SER A 117 8.35 19.68 11.15
C SER A 117 8.78 18.64 10.13
N ARG A 118 7.90 17.73 9.72
CA ARG A 118 8.21 16.70 8.71
C ARG A 118 7.09 16.63 7.67
N PRO A 119 7.39 16.24 6.42
CA PRO A 119 6.34 15.99 5.45
C PRO A 119 5.28 15.02 5.96
N LEU A 120 4.02 15.25 5.59
CA LEU A 120 2.94 14.29 5.80
C LEU A 120 3.28 12.97 5.14
N ARG A 121 3.17 11.89 5.92
CA ARG A 121 3.43 10.53 5.46
C ARG A 121 2.28 9.62 5.85
N LEU A 122 2.09 8.60 5.03
CA LEU A 122 1.14 7.54 5.24
C LEU A 122 1.89 6.22 5.08
N THR A 123 1.92 5.44 6.16
CA THR A 123 2.35 4.04 6.09
C THR A 123 1.12 3.20 5.83
N LEU A 124 1.16 2.41 4.77
CA LEU A 124 0.09 1.48 4.41
C LEU A 124 0.58 0.07 4.61
N GLN A 125 -0.22 -0.75 5.26
CA GLN A 125 -0.04 -2.19 5.35
C GLN A 125 -1.25 -2.88 4.74
N GLY A 126 -0.99 -3.97 4.04
CA GLY A 126 -2.05 -4.73 3.40
C GLY A 126 -1.61 -6.10 2.96
N GLU A 127 -2.56 -6.80 2.38
CA GLU A 127 -2.40 -8.16 1.90
C GLU A 127 -2.75 -8.27 0.42
N ALA A 128 -2.26 -9.32 -0.23
CA ALA A 128 -2.48 -9.59 -1.63
C ALA A 128 -2.68 -11.10 -1.83
N SER A 129 -3.32 -11.46 -2.93
CA SER A 129 -3.57 -12.86 -3.28
C SER A 129 -2.27 -13.61 -3.54
N LYS A 130 -1.38 -13.02 -4.34
CA LYS A 130 -0.20 -13.70 -4.87
C LYS A 130 0.95 -12.74 -5.11
N LEU A 131 2.13 -13.14 -4.66
CA LEU A 131 3.41 -12.58 -5.07
C LEU A 131 4.00 -13.45 -6.18
N SER A 132 4.41 -12.83 -7.28
CA SER A 132 5.07 -13.53 -8.38
C SER A 132 6.05 -12.62 -9.12
N ASN A 133 6.99 -13.21 -9.85
CA ASN A 133 7.70 -12.48 -10.86
C ASN A 133 6.74 -12.21 -12.02
N TYR A 134 6.54 -10.94 -12.34
CA TYR A 134 5.74 -10.54 -13.47
C TYR A 134 6.40 -11.02 -14.74
N THR A 135 5.75 -12.00 -15.36
CA THR A 135 6.01 -12.38 -16.73
C THR A 135 4.80 -11.89 -17.52
N PRO A 136 4.96 -10.97 -18.49
CA PRO A 136 3.87 -10.63 -19.40
C PRO A 136 3.33 -11.91 -20.05
N ASP A 137 2.03 -12.01 -20.29
CA ASP A 137 1.37 -13.20 -20.86
C ASP A 137 1.94 -13.56 -22.24
N ALA A 138 3.02 -14.35 -22.23
CA ALA A 138 3.61 -15.17 -23.29
C ALA A 138 4.88 -15.79 -22.68
N SER A 139 4.82 -17.03 -22.23
CA SER A 139 5.91 -17.73 -21.55
C SER A 139 7.06 -18.12 -22.49
N ASN A 140 8.26 -17.57 -22.22
CA ASN A 140 9.60 -18.16 -22.31
C ASN A 140 10.65 -17.04 -22.46
N LEU A 141 11.72 -17.07 -21.68
CA LEU A 141 12.76 -16.04 -21.68
C LEU A 141 13.95 -16.49 -22.55
N ALA A 142 13.96 -16.02 -23.78
CA ALA A 142 15.09 -15.81 -24.68
C ALA A 142 14.71 -14.62 -25.59
N LEU A 143 15.67 -13.96 -26.25
CA LEU A 143 15.42 -12.92 -27.27
C LEU A 143 14.27 -13.32 -28.25
N SER A 144 14.13 -14.62 -28.49
CA SER A 144 13.13 -15.33 -29.29
C SER A 144 11.67 -15.38 -28.77
N ALA A 145 11.25 -14.59 -27.78
CA ALA A 145 9.90 -14.70 -27.18
C ALA A 145 9.32 -13.35 -26.71
N MET A 146 9.48 -12.31 -27.51
CA MET A 146 9.04 -10.94 -27.20
C MET A 146 7.66 -10.60 -27.77
N ASN A 147 7.13 -11.38 -28.71
CA ASN A 147 5.84 -11.09 -29.33
C ASN A 147 4.70 -10.97 -28.28
N GLY A 148 3.98 -9.85 -28.31
CA GLY A 148 2.91 -9.49 -27.38
C GLY A 148 3.38 -8.79 -26.10
N ARG A 149 4.69 -8.67 -25.83
CA ARG A 149 5.20 -8.12 -24.57
C ARG A 149 5.37 -6.61 -24.62
N ARG A 150 4.89 -5.91 -23.58
CA ARG A 150 5.17 -4.48 -23.37
C ARG A 150 6.52 -4.32 -22.66
N VAL A 151 7.48 -3.71 -23.33
CA VAL A 151 8.88 -3.59 -22.86
C VAL A 151 9.44 -2.20 -23.08
N ILE A 152 10.52 -1.88 -22.37
CA ILE A 152 11.34 -0.68 -22.55
C ILE A 152 12.72 -1.07 -23.03
N ILE A 153 13.24 -0.36 -24.05
CA ILE A 153 14.63 -0.52 -24.51
C ILE A 153 15.56 0.04 -23.44
N ILE A 154 16.49 -0.78 -22.93
CA ILE A 154 17.50 -0.38 -21.95
C ILE A 154 18.92 -0.38 -22.53
N GLY A 155 19.14 -1.07 -23.65
CA GLY A 155 20.35 -0.97 -24.46
C GLY A 155 20.03 -1.29 -25.91
N THR A 156 20.46 -0.47 -26.85
CA THR A 156 20.17 -0.69 -28.27
C THR A 156 20.97 -1.88 -28.82
N GLY A 157 22.25 -2.00 -28.43
CA GLY A 157 23.17 -2.96 -29.03
C GLY A 157 23.14 -2.85 -30.56
N ASP A 158 23.23 -4.00 -31.23
CA ASP A 158 23.09 -4.13 -32.69
C ASP A 158 21.68 -4.52 -33.14
N VAL A 159 20.69 -4.45 -32.23
CA VAL A 159 19.30 -4.82 -32.51
C VAL A 159 18.55 -3.61 -33.08
N ASN A 160 17.76 -3.83 -34.12
CA ASN A 160 16.79 -2.85 -34.61
C ASN A 160 15.43 -3.06 -33.94
N PHE A 161 15.11 -2.26 -32.92
CA PHE A 161 13.83 -2.38 -32.23
C PHE A 161 12.63 -1.87 -33.05
N GLU A 162 12.85 -1.06 -34.09
CA GLU A 162 11.75 -0.59 -34.96
C GLU A 162 11.14 -1.73 -35.77
N SER A 163 11.93 -2.75 -36.10
CA SER A 163 11.42 -3.94 -36.82
C SER A 163 10.50 -4.81 -35.96
N VAL A 164 10.53 -4.64 -34.64
CA VAL A 164 9.64 -5.35 -33.70
C VAL A 164 8.57 -4.44 -33.08
N GLY A 165 8.29 -3.29 -33.71
CA GLY A 165 7.17 -2.42 -33.33
C GLY A 165 7.52 -1.24 -32.41
N ALA A 166 8.80 -0.98 -32.13
CA ALA A 166 9.20 0.26 -31.48
C ALA A 166 9.04 1.46 -32.43
N SER A 167 8.70 2.63 -31.90
CA SER A 167 8.58 3.86 -32.70
C SER A 167 9.93 4.51 -33.03
N ALA A 168 11.00 4.10 -32.34
CA ALA A 168 12.37 4.49 -32.60
C ALA A 168 13.36 3.51 -31.98
N ASN A 169 14.51 3.31 -32.61
CA ASN A 169 15.57 2.45 -32.10
C ASN A 169 16.46 3.17 -31.07
N ARG A 170 15.90 3.56 -29.91
CA ARG A 170 16.64 4.30 -28.85
C ARG A 170 16.24 3.83 -27.45
N VAL A 171 17.21 3.84 -26.53
CA VAL A 171 16.96 3.61 -25.09
C VAL A 171 15.83 4.51 -24.57
N GLY A 172 14.94 3.91 -23.78
CA GLY A 172 13.77 4.58 -23.18
C GLY A 172 12.48 4.46 -23.97
N VAL A 173 12.50 3.94 -25.21
CA VAL A 173 11.27 3.70 -25.98
C VAL A 173 10.53 2.51 -25.39
N ILE A 174 9.25 2.72 -25.07
CA ILE A 174 8.32 1.68 -24.61
C ILE A 174 7.46 1.26 -25.79
N PHE A 175 7.35 -0.04 -26.03
CA PHE A 175 6.52 -0.60 -27.09
C PHE A 175 5.99 -1.98 -26.73
N THR A 176 4.91 -2.39 -27.39
CA THR A 176 4.49 -3.79 -27.39
C THR A 176 5.17 -4.46 -28.57
N ALA A 177 6.06 -5.40 -28.29
CA ALA A 177 6.78 -6.11 -29.34
C ALA A 177 5.79 -6.92 -30.20
N ASN A 178 5.79 -6.69 -31.51
CA ASN A 178 4.92 -7.39 -32.46
C ASN A 178 5.55 -8.69 -33.01
N ASP A 179 6.84 -8.92 -32.69
CA ASP A 179 7.60 -10.10 -33.03
C ASP A 179 8.72 -10.31 -31.99
N ASN A 180 9.44 -11.42 -32.13
CA ASN A 180 10.59 -11.77 -31.31
C ASN A 180 11.82 -10.95 -31.70
N LEU A 181 12.68 -10.67 -30.72
CA LEU A 181 13.97 -10.04 -31.01
C LEU A 181 14.87 -11.09 -31.67
N GLY A 182 15.30 -10.83 -32.90
CA GLY A 182 16.30 -11.65 -33.59
C GLY A 182 17.64 -11.65 -32.85
N SER A 183 18.64 -12.38 -33.37
CA SER A 183 19.98 -12.42 -32.76
C SER A 183 20.60 -11.02 -32.65
N GLY A 184 21.02 -10.60 -31.46
CA GLY A 184 21.74 -9.34 -31.24
C GLY A 184 22.02 -9.06 -29.76
N THR A 185 22.71 -7.95 -29.50
CA THR A 185 23.18 -7.53 -28.15
C THR A 185 22.24 -6.53 -27.47
N GLY A 186 21.13 -6.18 -28.11
CA GLY A 186 20.13 -5.27 -27.57
C GLY A 186 19.42 -5.84 -26.34
N ILE A 187 19.11 -4.97 -25.40
CA ILE A 187 18.57 -5.33 -24.09
C ILE A 187 17.27 -4.57 -23.85
N VAL A 188 16.26 -5.32 -23.43
CA VAL A 188 14.91 -4.83 -23.10
C VAL A 188 14.53 -5.29 -21.70
N ARG A 189 13.65 -4.53 -21.06
CA ARG A 189 13.08 -4.88 -19.75
C ARG A 189 11.55 -4.90 -19.83
N PRO A 190 10.86 -5.87 -19.20
CA PRO A 190 9.42 -5.83 -19.04
C PRO A 190 8.95 -4.53 -18.37
N VAL A 191 7.81 -4.01 -18.81
CA VAL A 191 7.17 -2.84 -18.19
C VAL A 191 5.80 -3.27 -17.67
N ALA A 192 5.45 -2.80 -16.48
CA ALA A 192 4.14 -3.04 -15.90
C ALA A 192 3.01 -2.62 -16.86
N PRO A 193 1.89 -3.36 -16.91
CA PRO A 193 0.81 -3.13 -17.84
C PRO A 193 -0.01 -1.88 -17.48
N GLY A 194 -0.84 -1.44 -18.43
CA GLY A 194 -1.74 -0.31 -18.29
C GLY A 194 -1.29 0.92 -19.06
N ASN A 195 -2.21 1.88 -19.17
CA ASN A 195 -1.89 3.20 -19.68
C ASN A 195 -1.38 4.03 -18.51
N LEU A 196 -0.13 4.49 -18.60
CA LEU A 196 0.41 5.48 -17.67
C LEU A 196 -0.54 6.68 -17.68
N LEU A 197 -1.30 6.83 -16.61
CA LEU A 197 -1.96 8.08 -16.35
C LEU A 197 -0.87 9.03 -15.88
N PHE A 198 -0.36 9.80 -16.83
CA PHE A 198 0.54 10.89 -16.54
C PHE A 198 -0.19 11.85 -15.60
N SER A 199 0.19 11.85 -14.32
CA SER A 199 0.26 13.11 -13.61
C SER A 199 1.30 13.92 -14.37
N THR A 200 0.85 14.87 -15.18
CA THR A 200 1.69 15.78 -15.99
C THR A 200 2.70 16.56 -15.14
N SER A 201 2.56 16.52 -13.81
CA SER A 201 3.49 17.09 -12.87
C SER A 201 4.61 16.11 -12.54
N THR A 202 5.82 16.44 -12.99
CA THR A 202 7.09 15.92 -12.47
C THR A 202 7.43 16.48 -11.09
N ASP A 203 6.60 17.38 -10.55
CA ASP A 203 6.92 18.14 -9.35
C ASP A 203 6.43 17.41 -8.11
N TYR A 204 7.35 17.17 -7.18
CA TYR A 204 7.06 16.58 -5.89
C TYR A 204 6.93 17.70 -4.85
N THR A 205 5.69 18.15 -4.61
CA THR A 205 5.44 19.14 -3.56
C THR A 205 5.07 18.45 -2.26
N TYR A 206 6.03 18.32 -1.37
CA TYR A 206 5.81 17.74 -0.03
C TYR A 206 5.01 18.70 0.86
N ILE A 207 3.99 18.18 1.52
CA ILE A 207 3.17 18.95 2.47
C ILE A 207 3.81 18.87 3.85
N ILE A 208 4.36 19.98 4.36
CA ILE A 208 4.71 20.10 5.77
C ILE A 208 3.43 20.56 6.51
N PRO A 209 2.82 19.71 7.35
CA PRO A 209 1.49 19.97 7.87
C PRO A 209 1.51 21.09 8.89
N LYS A 210 0.67 22.10 8.65
CA LYS A 210 0.21 23.02 9.69
C LYS A 210 -1.15 22.53 10.17
N LEU A 211 -1.35 22.52 11.49
CA LEU A 211 -2.67 22.29 12.08
C LEU A 211 -3.48 23.58 11.92
N THR A 212 -4.21 23.68 10.81
CA THR A 212 -5.02 24.88 10.50
C THR A 212 -6.33 24.90 11.27
N LYS A 213 -6.80 23.74 11.72
CA LYS A 213 -7.93 23.58 12.64
C LYS A 213 -7.84 22.23 13.35
N LEU A 214 -8.06 22.21 14.65
CA LEU A 214 -8.29 21.01 15.45
C LEU A 214 -9.28 21.36 16.55
N THR A 215 -10.54 20.97 16.37
CA THR A 215 -11.58 21.14 17.39
C THR A 215 -11.97 19.79 17.98
N LEU A 216 -12.04 19.70 19.30
CA LEU A 216 -12.54 18.55 20.05
C LEU A 216 -13.77 18.99 20.87
N GLY A 217 -14.93 18.37 20.65
CA GLY A 217 -16.17 18.78 21.32
C GLY A 217 -16.56 20.25 21.02
N GLY A 218 -16.09 20.79 19.89
CA GLY A 218 -16.26 22.19 19.51
C GLY A 218 -15.19 23.16 20.04
N VAL A 219 -14.31 22.73 20.94
CA VAL A 219 -13.22 23.56 21.49
C VAL A 219 -11.98 23.46 20.61
N ASP A 220 -11.43 24.59 20.16
CA ASP A 220 -10.19 24.64 19.38
C ASP A 220 -8.96 24.41 20.26
N VAL A 221 -8.16 23.40 19.93
CA VAL A 221 -6.93 23.04 20.64
C VAL A 221 -5.68 23.10 19.74
N SER A 222 -5.80 23.63 18.52
CA SER A 222 -4.76 23.60 17.46
C SER A 222 -3.39 24.10 17.91
N ARG A 223 -3.37 25.15 18.76
CA ARG A 223 -2.13 25.83 19.20
C ARG A 223 -1.32 25.01 20.20
N LEU A 224 -1.97 24.12 20.95
CA LEU A 224 -1.37 23.40 22.08
C LEU A 224 -0.85 22.01 21.70
N VAL A 225 -1.18 21.53 20.49
CA VAL A 225 -0.84 20.17 20.06
C VAL A 225 0.67 19.99 19.93
N ILE A 226 1.15 18.96 20.59
CA ILE A 226 2.55 18.49 20.56
C ILE A 226 2.68 17.41 19.49
N ASN A 227 1.79 16.41 19.54
CA ASN A 227 1.82 15.25 18.66
C ASN A 227 0.38 14.80 18.34
N LEU A 228 0.21 14.18 17.18
CA LEU A 228 -1.03 13.66 16.67
C LEU A 228 -0.78 12.31 16.00
N SER A 229 -1.56 11.30 16.37
CA SER A 229 -1.65 10.05 15.63
C SER A 229 -3.05 9.90 15.04
N LEU A 230 -3.10 9.31 13.85
CA LEU A 230 -4.33 8.99 13.14
C LEU A 230 -4.10 7.65 12.43
N GLU A 231 -5.06 6.75 12.56
CA GLU A 231 -5.03 5.43 11.95
C GLU A 231 -6.41 5.05 11.43
N LEU A 232 -6.43 4.41 10.26
CA LEU A 232 -7.59 3.71 9.70
C LEU A 232 -7.26 2.23 9.57
N GLU A 233 -8.03 1.39 10.24
CA GLU A 233 -7.96 -0.06 10.19
C GLU A 233 -9.21 -0.60 9.47
N ASN A 234 -8.99 -1.42 8.46
CA ASN A 234 -10.00 -2.22 7.78
C ASN A 234 -9.80 -3.67 8.20
N ASP A 235 -10.81 -4.29 8.81
CA ASP A 235 -10.81 -5.71 9.11
C ASP A 235 -10.94 -6.51 7.80
N ILE A 236 -9.88 -7.20 7.39
CA ILE A 236 -9.83 -8.00 6.17
C ILE A 236 -9.57 -9.46 6.53
N SER A 237 -10.43 -10.35 6.03
CA SER A 237 -10.28 -11.80 6.22
C SER A 237 -10.34 -12.53 4.89
N TRP A 238 -9.28 -13.26 4.55
CA TRP A 238 -9.19 -14.07 3.33
C TRP A 238 -9.82 -15.45 3.53
N ASN A 239 -10.86 -15.74 2.74
CA ASN A 239 -11.72 -16.90 2.96
C ASN A 239 -11.71 -17.92 1.81
N GLY A 240 -11.08 -17.62 0.67
CA GLY A 240 -11.26 -18.40 -0.57
C GLY A 240 -10.01 -19.09 -1.09
N TYR A 241 -9.94 -20.43 -1.04
CA TYR A 241 -9.08 -21.21 -1.91
C TYR A 241 -9.97 -22.07 -2.84
N THR A 242 -10.21 -21.63 -4.07
CA THR A 242 -11.31 -22.15 -4.90
C THR A 242 -11.02 -23.46 -5.63
N THR A 243 -9.76 -23.81 -5.87
CA THR A 243 -9.41 -25.00 -6.66
C THR A 243 -9.06 -26.20 -5.77
N ILE A 244 -10.05 -26.89 -5.18
CA ILE A 244 -9.81 -28.09 -4.34
C ILE A 244 -8.92 -29.11 -5.07
N GLN A 245 -9.12 -29.27 -6.38
CA GLN A 245 -8.31 -30.14 -7.25
C GLN A 245 -6.87 -29.64 -7.46
N GLY A 246 -6.64 -28.32 -7.38
CA GLY A 246 -5.31 -27.71 -7.48
C GLY A 246 -4.43 -27.99 -6.26
N ALA A 247 -5.03 -28.24 -5.09
CA ALA A 247 -4.27 -28.65 -3.91
C ALA A 247 -3.61 -30.03 -4.06
N VAL A 248 -4.24 -30.93 -4.82
CA VAL A 248 -3.79 -32.31 -5.00
C VAL A 248 -2.68 -32.40 -6.04
N SER A 249 -2.69 -31.51 -7.04
CA SER A 249 -1.71 -31.48 -8.13
C SER A 249 -0.57 -30.47 -7.96
N ALA A 250 -0.57 -29.70 -6.88
CA ALA A 250 0.48 -28.72 -6.61
C ALA A 250 1.83 -29.42 -6.38
N THR A 251 2.80 -29.13 -7.24
CA THR A 251 4.18 -29.65 -7.16
C THR A 251 5.22 -28.54 -6.95
N ASN A 252 4.80 -27.29 -7.14
CA ASN A 252 5.63 -26.09 -6.98
C ASN A 252 4.73 -24.84 -6.82
N ALA A 253 5.35 -23.70 -6.50
CA ALA A 253 4.69 -22.41 -6.28
C ALA A 253 3.77 -21.96 -7.43
N ALA A 254 4.09 -22.28 -8.69
CA ALA A 254 3.25 -21.89 -9.83
C ALA A 254 1.91 -22.65 -9.86
N THR A 255 1.89 -23.86 -9.28
CA THR A 255 0.72 -24.75 -9.21
C THR A 255 0.03 -24.76 -7.84
N SER A 256 0.57 -24.06 -6.83
CA SER A 256 -0.04 -23.93 -5.50
C SER A 256 -1.35 -23.14 -5.55
N MET A 257 -2.23 -23.40 -4.58
CA MET A 257 -3.45 -22.61 -4.38
C MET A 257 -3.14 -21.29 -3.67
N TYR A 258 -3.72 -20.19 -4.16
CA TYR A 258 -3.60 -18.86 -3.56
C TYR A 258 -4.97 -18.38 -3.05
N PRO A 259 -4.98 -17.51 -2.02
CA PRO A 259 -6.20 -16.82 -1.58
C PRO A 259 -6.83 -16.06 -2.73
N SER A 260 -8.14 -16.22 -2.94
CA SER A 260 -8.83 -15.71 -4.13
C SER A 260 -9.85 -14.61 -3.80
N ASN A 261 -10.45 -14.65 -2.62
CA ASN A 261 -11.45 -13.68 -2.16
C ASN A 261 -11.26 -13.39 -0.66
N PHE A 262 -11.68 -12.19 -0.26
CA PHE A 262 -11.72 -11.74 1.12
C PHE A 262 -13.07 -11.10 1.45
N THR A 263 -13.36 -10.98 2.73
CA THR A 263 -14.47 -10.19 3.27
C THR A 263 -13.94 -8.98 4.01
N VAL A 264 -14.67 -7.88 3.96
CA VAL A 264 -14.39 -6.66 4.73
C VAL A 264 -15.32 -6.63 5.94
N GLY A 265 -14.74 -6.63 7.12
CA GLY A 265 -15.44 -6.52 8.40
C GLY A 265 -15.61 -5.06 8.82
N THR A 266 -15.38 -4.80 10.11
CA THR A 266 -15.53 -3.45 10.68
C THR A 266 -14.37 -2.55 10.26
N LYS A 267 -14.67 -1.26 10.05
CA LYS A 267 -13.65 -0.23 9.87
C LYS A 267 -13.51 0.61 11.12
N VAL A 268 -12.29 0.86 11.53
CA VAL A 268 -11.99 1.65 12.73
C VAL A 268 -11.12 2.83 12.35
N LEU A 269 -11.65 4.04 12.55
CA LEU A 269 -10.90 5.28 12.43
C LEU A 269 -10.67 5.85 13.84
N GLY A 270 -9.41 6.12 14.19
CA GLY A 270 -9.08 6.64 15.50
C GLY A 270 -7.66 7.20 15.59
N GLY A 271 -7.26 7.54 16.79
CA GLY A 271 -5.92 8.02 17.06
C GLY A 271 -5.79 8.70 18.41
N SER A 272 -4.73 9.49 18.56
CA SER A 272 -4.45 10.23 19.78
C SER A 272 -3.99 11.66 19.50
N ILE A 273 -4.38 12.57 20.39
CA ILE A 273 -3.97 13.99 20.38
C ILE A 273 -3.25 14.26 21.69
N ARG A 274 -1.96 14.59 21.61
CA ARG A 274 -1.19 15.05 22.77
C ARG A 274 -1.05 16.56 22.72
N LYS A 275 -1.42 17.25 23.80
CA LYS A 275 -1.35 18.70 23.93
C LYS A 275 -0.76 19.13 25.27
N TYR A 276 -0.32 20.38 25.36
CA TYR A 276 -0.01 21.01 26.65
C TYR A 276 -1.28 21.20 27.48
N LEU A 277 -1.17 21.00 28.79
CA LEU A 277 -2.24 21.32 29.75
C LEU A 277 -2.28 22.84 29.95
N GLU A 278 -3.46 23.44 29.85
CA GLU A 278 -3.67 24.85 30.19
C GLU A 278 -4.08 25.00 31.65
N GLN A 279 -3.80 26.17 32.22
CA GLN A 279 -3.99 26.50 33.64
C GLN A 279 -5.44 26.30 34.12
N ASP A 280 -6.43 26.49 33.25
CA ASP A 280 -7.87 26.39 33.56
C ASP A 280 -8.56 25.22 32.84
N SER A 281 -7.81 24.16 32.51
CA SER A 281 -8.35 23.00 31.79
C SER A 281 -9.40 22.25 32.62
N SER A 282 -10.65 22.24 32.15
CA SER A 282 -11.74 21.40 32.70
C SER A 282 -11.72 19.96 32.13
N THR A 283 -10.81 19.66 31.21
CA THR A 283 -10.76 18.37 30.54
C THR A 283 -9.93 17.31 31.26
N ALA A 284 -9.26 17.68 32.35
CA ALA A 284 -8.44 16.81 33.19
C ALA A 284 -9.13 15.48 33.55
N LEU A 285 -8.55 14.34 33.12
CA LEU A 285 -9.02 12.98 33.47
C LEU A 285 -10.52 12.72 33.19
N THR A 286 -11.00 13.14 32.02
CA THR A 286 -12.40 12.95 31.61
C THR A 286 -12.56 12.03 30.41
N TRP A 287 -13.80 11.74 30.05
CA TRP A 287 -14.19 11.04 28.83
C TRP A 287 -15.48 11.63 28.27
N ASP A 288 -15.70 11.43 26.98
CA ASP A 288 -16.94 11.81 26.30
C ASP A 288 -17.35 10.68 25.36
N SER A 289 -18.64 10.35 25.38
CA SER A 289 -19.23 9.33 24.51
C SER A 289 -19.79 9.90 23.20
N SER A 290 -19.80 11.22 23.04
CA SER A 290 -20.39 11.91 21.88
C SER A 290 -19.74 13.28 21.64
N ALA A 291 -18.56 13.30 21.04
CA ALA A 291 -17.84 14.52 20.70
C ALA A 291 -17.56 14.64 19.20
N ALA A 292 -17.73 15.84 18.65
CA ALA A 292 -17.28 16.14 17.30
C ALA A 292 -15.75 16.36 17.25
N LEU A 293 -15.13 15.93 16.15
CA LEU A 293 -13.71 16.11 15.84
C LEU A 293 -13.54 16.67 14.42
N ASP A 294 -12.98 17.87 14.30
CA ASP A 294 -12.58 18.46 13.01
C ASP A 294 -11.08 18.77 13.05
N LEU A 295 -10.29 17.91 12.40
CA LEU A 295 -8.84 18.00 12.26
C LEU A 295 -8.50 18.36 10.82
N LYS A 296 -7.72 19.42 10.63
CA LYS A 296 -7.15 19.82 9.34
C LYS A 296 -5.62 19.95 9.47
N ALA A 297 -4.91 19.02 8.86
CA ALA A 297 -3.46 19.00 8.79
C ALA A 297 -3.02 19.19 7.33
N GLY A 298 -2.46 20.36 7.00
CA GLY A 298 -2.14 20.70 5.61
C GLY A 298 -1.57 22.09 5.40
N THR A 299 -1.73 22.62 4.20
CA THR A 299 -1.31 23.97 3.80
C THR A 299 -2.23 25.07 4.38
N THR A 300 -1.69 26.28 4.51
CA THR A 300 -2.45 27.51 4.80
C THR A 300 -2.87 28.17 3.49
N GLY A 301 -4.16 28.45 3.29
CA GLY A 301 -4.71 29.01 2.03
C GLY A 301 -5.66 28.02 1.34
N ALA A 302 -5.47 27.78 0.04
CA ALA A 302 -6.13 26.67 -0.65
C ALA A 302 -5.68 25.36 0.01
N PHE A 303 -6.61 24.71 0.72
CA PHE A 303 -6.29 23.60 1.60
C PHE A 303 -5.87 22.38 0.80
N THR A 304 -4.67 21.89 1.09
CA THR A 304 -4.11 20.64 0.59
C THR A 304 -3.56 19.88 1.78
N GLY A 305 -3.97 18.63 1.94
CA GLY A 305 -3.62 17.81 3.11
C GLY A 305 -4.76 16.93 3.57
N ILE A 306 -4.65 16.45 4.82
CA ILE A 306 -5.61 15.52 5.42
C ILE A 306 -6.62 16.30 6.26
N ARG A 307 -7.89 15.95 6.08
CA ARG A 307 -8.95 16.36 7.01
C ARG A 307 -9.70 15.15 7.55
N VAL A 308 -9.90 15.13 8.86
CA VAL A 308 -10.89 14.29 9.54
C VAL A 308 -12.02 15.19 10.01
N ASN A 309 -13.24 14.93 9.58
CA ASN A 309 -14.43 15.64 9.98
C ASN A 309 -15.47 14.63 10.47
N SER A 310 -15.36 14.27 11.75
CA SER A 310 -16.29 13.37 12.42
C SER A 310 -17.25 14.16 13.28
N THR A 311 -18.55 13.95 13.13
CA THR A 311 -19.56 14.56 14.00
C THR A 311 -19.72 13.78 15.30
N ASN A 312 -19.29 12.52 15.34
CA ASN A 312 -19.42 11.66 16.52
C ASN A 312 -18.21 10.74 16.74
N CYS A 313 -17.48 11.03 17.81
CA CYS A 313 -16.36 10.27 18.34
C CYS A 313 -16.55 10.04 19.84
N THR A 314 -15.95 8.97 20.36
CA THR A 314 -15.65 8.87 21.78
C THR A 314 -14.24 9.37 22.04
N PHE A 315 -13.99 9.90 23.23
CA PHE A 315 -12.63 10.13 23.69
C PHE A 315 -12.44 9.78 25.17
N THR A 316 -11.21 9.44 25.52
CA THR A 316 -10.71 9.39 26.90
C THR A 316 -9.52 10.32 27.01
N ASN A 317 -9.40 11.04 28.12
CA ASN A 317 -8.27 11.92 28.40
C ASN A 317 -7.47 11.40 29.60
N ARG A 318 -6.15 11.45 29.47
CA ARG A 318 -5.20 11.21 30.57
C ARG A 318 -4.24 12.38 30.72
N ILE A 319 -3.91 12.70 31.96
CA ILE A 319 -2.88 13.70 32.28
C ILE A 319 -1.54 13.00 32.41
N SER A 320 -0.49 13.62 31.87
CA SER A 320 0.89 13.24 32.12
C SER A 320 1.60 14.35 32.89
N THR A 321 2.09 14.01 34.08
CA THR A 321 2.80 14.90 35.01
C THR A 321 4.30 14.58 35.12
N GLY A 322 4.80 13.63 34.33
CA GLY A 322 6.19 13.16 34.37
C GLY A 322 7.19 14.02 33.59
N SER A 323 6.74 15.11 32.97
CA SER A 323 7.58 16.08 32.25
C SER A 323 7.62 17.42 32.98
N GLU A 324 8.63 18.25 32.69
CA GLU A 324 8.76 19.62 33.24
C GLU A 324 7.52 20.49 32.98
N VAL A 325 6.73 20.14 31.95
CA VAL A 325 5.47 20.81 31.60
C VAL A 325 4.35 19.78 31.66
N PHE A 326 3.20 20.15 32.21
CA PHE A 326 2.02 19.28 32.24
C PHE A 326 1.43 19.07 30.84
N GLN A 327 1.01 17.83 30.55
CA GLN A 327 0.48 17.44 29.25
C GLN A 327 -0.82 16.64 29.41
N GLU A 328 -1.63 16.65 28.37
CA GLU A 328 -2.83 15.83 28.24
C GLU A 328 -2.77 15.00 26.96
N GLU A 329 -3.35 13.80 27.01
CA GLU A 329 -3.47 12.92 25.86
C GLU A 329 -4.90 12.41 25.71
N PHE A 330 -5.54 12.82 24.61
CA PHE A 330 -6.85 12.37 24.20
C PHE A 330 -6.70 11.18 23.26
N ASN A 331 -7.20 10.01 23.65
CA ASN A 331 -7.38 8.89 22.72
C ASN A 331 -8.82 8.94 22.22
N TRP A 332 -9.00 9.00 20.90
CA TRP A 332 -10.30 9.13 20.28
C TRP A 332 -10.57 8.00 19.29
N ARG A 333 -11.85 7.65 19.15
CA ARG A 333 -12.32 6.69 18.16
C ARG A 333 -13.61 7.19 17.56
N MET A 334 -13.69 7.15 16.23
CA MET A 334 -14.92 7.45 15.51
C MET A 334 -15.99 6.41 15.84
N ILE A 335 -17.20 6.85 16.14
CA ILE A 335 -18.36 5.98 16.41
C ILE A 335 -19.56 6.28 15.50
N GLN A 336 -19.48 7.29 14.64
CA GLN A 336 -20.43 7.46 13.54
C GLN A 336 -20.27 6.35 12.48
N ASN A 337 -21.37 6.00 11.82
CA ASN A 337 -21.41 5.02 10.73
C ASN A 337 -21.83 5.69 9.41
N PRO A 338 -20.90 6.36 8.69
CA PRO A 338 -21.20 7.01 7.43
C PRO A 338 -21.38 6.00 6.29
N THR A 339 -22.19 6.33 5.28
CA THR A 339 -22.32 5.52 4.06
C THR A 339 -21.01 5.43 3.27
N SER A 340 -20.16 6.46 3.36
CA SER A 340 -18.82 6.46 2.79
C SER A 340 -17.83 7.12 3.74
N LEU A 341 -16.67 6.50 3.96
CA LEU A 341 -15.59 7.13 4.74
C LEU A 341 -15.06 8.40 4.10
N THR A 342 -15.26 8.60 2.79
CA THR A 342 -14.80 9.81 2.08
C THR A 342 -15.51 11.08 2.54
N SER A 343 -16.66 10.98 3.23
CA SER A 343 -17.31 12.17 3.83
C SER A 343 -16.65 12.58 5.16
N VAL A 344 -15.82 11.72 5.73
CA VAL A 344 -15.21 11.89 7.06
C VAL A 344 -13.72 12.12 6.94
N LEU A 345 -13.01 11.20 6.29
CA LEU A 345 -11.58 11.25 6.09
C LEU A 345 -11.33 11.64 4.63
N THR A 346 -10.65 12.77 4.44
CA THR A 346 -10.38 13.31 3.10
C THR A 346 -8.92 13.67 2.96
N TYR A 347 -8.39 13.45 1.76
CA TYR A 347 -7.09 13.93 1.33
C TYR A 347 -7.30 14.82 0.11
N THR A 348 -7.11 16.12 0.32
CA THR A 348 -7.27 17.13 -0.72
C THR A 348 -5.91 17.42 -1.35
N THR A 349 -5.86 17.35 -2.68
CA THR A 349 -4.69 17.68 -3.51
C THR A 349 -5.00 18.92 -4.34
N ALA A 350 -3.95 19.63 -4.78
CA ALA A 350 -4.04 20.84 -5.58
C ALA A 350 -4.47 20.56 -7.02
#